data_AF-A0AAV1GKE9-F1
#
_entry.id   AF-A0AAV1GKE9-F1
#
_cell.length_a   1.000
_cell.length_b   1.000
_cell.length_c   1.000
_cell.angle_alpha   90.00
_cell.angle_beta   90.00
_cell.angle_gamma   90.00
#
_symmetry.space_group_name_H-M   'P 1'
#
loop_
_entity.id
_entity.type
_entity.pdbx_description
1 polymer ?
#
loop_
_entity_poly.entity_id
_entity_poly.type
_entity_poly.pdbx_seq_one_letter_code
_entity_poly.pdbx_strand_id
1 'polypeptide(L)'
;MASNKDPFQFQEFEEAGNLLEANRDAVTISIEDEGIKPEKQPKRAAGYSPGGEDEDPLVSDDKEELLSGQKKSVPFWTFEYYQQYFDIETHHVKERIIGSVRPWPMKNFIHVYLRRNPDLYGPFWICTTLVFAIAISGNISNFLVHLGKPNYKYTPEFRKVTIAATAIFSYAWLVPLALWGVLLWRNNKVMNLVSYSFMEIVCVYGYSLAIYIPAVVLWILPYEWLRWCSIVIALCLSGSVLVMTFWPAVRDDHPKVIIAILSAVVLLNALLAVGCKAYFFSKPEPILQVENTPAAVMIKPTSST
;
A
#
# COMPACT_ATOMS: atom_id res chain seq x y z
N MET A 1 -17.70 63.51 -2.93
CA MET A 1 -17.81 62.69 -4.15
C MET A 1 -16.52 61.91 -4.31
N ALA A 2 -16.53 60.63 -3.91
CA ALA A 2 -15.43 59.70 -4.13
C ALA A 2 -16.04 58.45 -4.77
N SER A 3 -15.52 58.11 -5.95
CA SER A 3 -16.01 57.05 -6.84
C SER A 3 -15.64 55.68 -6.25
N ASN A 4 -16.66 54.89 -5.90
CA ASN A 4 -16.50 53.45 -5.69
C ASN A 4 -16.39 52.80 -7.07
N LYS A 5 -15.21 52.26 -7.40
CA LYS A 5 -15.06 51.28 -8.48
C LYS A 5 -14.66 49.96 -7.83
N ASP A 6 -15.60 49.03 -7.83
CA ASP A 6 -15.39 47.65 -7.38
C ASP A 6 -14.45 46.92 -8.35
N PRO A 7 -13.42 46.21 -7.86
CA PRO A 7 -12.44 45.51 -8.70
C PRO A 7 -12.93 44.14 -9.18
N PHE A 8 -14.22 43.82 -9.04
CA PHE A 8 -14.81 42.51 -9.37
C PHE A 8 -15.94 42.58 -10.40
N GLN A 9 -15.88 43.53 -11.34
CA GLN A 9 -16.75 43.46 -12.52
C GLN A 9 -16.16 42.52 -13.57
N PHE A 10 -16.85 41.40 -13.77
CA PHE A 10 -16.48 40.34 -14.70
C PHE A 10 -16.84 40.74 -16.14
N GLN A 11 -15.87 41.32 -16.84
CA GLN A 11 -16.01 41.72 -18.25
C GLN A 11 -16.04 40.53 -19.23
N GLU A 12 -15.64 39.34 -18.76
CA GLU A 12 -15.49 38.11 -19.55
C GLU A 12 -16.84 37.47 -19.96
N PHE A 13 -17.92 37.69 -19.20
CA PHE A 13 -19.24 37.13 -19.50
C PHE A 13 -20.04 37.96 -20.52
N GLU A 14 -19.80 39.26 -20.61
CA GLU A 14 -20.41 40.14 -21.62
C GLU A 14 -19.85 39.87 -23.02
N GLU A 15 -18.54 39.57 -23.10
CA GLU A 15 -17.87 39.20 -24.35
C GLU A 15 -18.35 37.83 -24.88
N ALA A 16 -18.51 36.85 -23.98
CA ALA A 16 -19.07 35.53 -24.35
C ALA A 16 -20.53 35.62 -24.84
N GLY A 17 -21.33 36.53 -24.27
CA GLY A 17 -22.71 36.79 -24.74
C GLY A 17 -22.76 37.38 -26.15
N ASN A 18 -21.89 38.35 -26.44
CA ASN A 18 -21.80 38.96 -27.76
C ASN A 18 -21.26 38.00 -28.85
N LEU A 19 -20.39 37.05 -28.49
CA LEU A 19 -19.91 36.02 -29.41
C LEU A 19 -20.96 34.95 -29.74
N LEU A 20 -21.89 34.69 -28.81
CA LEU A 20 -23.02 33.77 -29.02
C LEU A 20 -24.15 34.39 -29.84
N GLU A 21 -24.38 35.71 -29.74
CA GLU A 21 -25.34 36.41 -30.62
C GLU A 21 -24.86 36.50 -32.08
N ALA A 22 -23.53 36.51 -32.30
CA ALA A 22 -22.94 36.59 -33.64
C ALA A 22 -23.03 35.28 -34.46
N ASN A 23 -23.38 34.15 -33.83
CA ASN A 23 -23.39 32.84 -34.49
C ASN A 23 -24.73 32.09 -34.28
N ARG A 24 -25.80 32.73 -34.77
CA ARG A 24 -27.19 32.28 -34.62
C ARG A 24 -27.57 31.04 -35.44
N ASP A 25 -26.64 30.51 -36.23
CA ASP A 25 -26.84 29.34 -37.12
C ASP A 25 -26.00 28.10 -36.72
N ALA A 26 -25.42 28.09 -35.51
CA ALA A 26 -24.71 26.90 -35.00
C ALA A 26 -25.71 25.79 -34.61
N VAL A 27 -25.51 24.59 -35.19
CA VAL A 27 -26.33 23.39 -34.93
C VAL A 27 -26.15 22.91 -33.49
N THR A 28 -27.19 23.06 -32.67
CA THR A 28 -27.27 22.51 -31.32
C THR A 28 -27.73 21.04 -31.37
N ILE A 29 -26.94 20.12 -30.80
CA ILE A 29 -27.32 18.72 -30.66
C ILE A 29 -28.20 18.59 -29.41
N SER A 30 -29.49 18.37 -29.60
CA SER A 30 -30.46 18.02 -28.56
C SER A 30 -30.46 16.50 -28.35
N ILE A 31 -30.23 16.04 -27.12
CA ILE A 31 -30.39 14.61 -26.74
C ILE A 31 -31.78 14.47 -26.12
N GLU A 32 -32.70 13.81 -26.82
CA GLU A 32 -34.02 13.42 -26.31
C GLU A 32 -33.94 12.05 -25.63
N ASP A 33 -34.57 11.96 -24.45
CA ASP A 33 -34.70 10.76 -23.60
C ASP A 33 -36.03 10.05 -23.92
N GLU A 34 -35.99 8.82 -24.42
CA GLU A 34 -37.17 7.98 -24.65
C GLU A 34 -36.99 6.55 -24.11
N GLY A 35 -37.73 6.25 -23.04
CA GLY A 35 -38.92 5.37 -23.15
C GLY A 35 -38.71 3.85 -23.34
N ILE A 36 -39.11 3.09 -22.31
CA ILE A 36 -39.12 1.62 -22.24
C ILE A 36 -40.33 0.98 -22.98
N LYS A 37 -40.08 -0.22 -23.56
CA LYS A 37 -40.96 -1.44 -23.80
C LYS A 37 -41.37 -1.80 -25.26
N PRO A 38 -41.76 -3.08 -25.56
CA PRO A 38 -41.06 -3.90 -26.57
C PRO A 38 -41.97 -4.54 -27.64
N GLU A 39 -41.49 -4.84 -28.87
CA GLU A 39 -42.18 -5.84 -29.71
C GLU A 39 -41.34 -6.59 -30.77
N LYS A 40 -41.46 -7.92 -30.68
CA LYS A 40 -41.44 -9.03 -31.67
C LYS A 40 -40.72 -8.90 -33.03
N GLN A 41 -39.81 -9.88 -33.23
CA GLN A 41 -39.41 -10.61 -34.45
C GLN A 41 -40.40 -10.62 -35.64
N PRO A 42 -39.99 -10.84 -36.93
CA PRO A 42 -39.24 -12.06 -37.30
C PRO A 42 -38.38 -12.10 -38.60
N LYS A 43 -37.71 -13.27 -38.77
CA LYS A 43 -37.29 -13.98 -40.00
C LYS A 43 -35.82 -13.93 -40.47
N ARG A 44 -35.22 -15.13 -40.42
CA ARG A 44 -34.07 -15.63 -41.21
C ARG A 44 -34.44 -15.80 -42.69
N ALA A 45 -33.48 -15.54 -43.58
CA ALA A 45 -33.29 -16.28 -44.85
C ALA A 45 -31.83 -16.14 -45.31
N ALA A 46 -31.29 -17.22 -45.87
CA ALA A 46 -29.90 -17.43 -46.28
C ALA A 46 -29.60 -16.93 -47.71
N GLY A 47 -28.32 -16.78 -48.06
CA GLY A 47 -27.84 -16.60 -49.44
C GLY A 47 -26.31 -16.49 -49.53
N TYR A 48 -25.73 -16.95 -50.63
CA TYR A 48 -24.35 -17.44 -50.81
C TYR A 48 -23.57 -16.57 -51.83
N SER A 49 -22.23 -16.47 -51.67
CA SER A 49 -21.19 -15.81 -52.54
C SER A 49 -21.10 -16.40 -53.97
N PRO A 50 -20.37 -15.84 -55.00
CA PRO A 50 -19.01 -15.22 -54.95
C PRO A 50 -18.57 -14.15 -56.01
N GLY A 51 -17.40 -13.49 -55.79
CA GLY A 51 -16.34 -13.26 -56.81
C GLY A 51 -16.11 -11.87 -57.46
N GLY A 52 -14.84 -11.39 -57.44
CA GLY A 52 -14.19 -10.41 -58.35
C GLY A 52 -14.09 -8.96 -57.82
N GLU A 53 -12.97 -8.51 -57.23
CA GLU A 53 -11.78 -7.86 -57.83
C GLU A 53 -12.08 -6.57 -58.63
N ASP A 54 -11.72 -5.41 -58.07
CA ASP A 54 -11.09 -4.25 -58.74
C ASP A 54 -10.64 -3.22 -57.67
N GLU A 55 -9.43 -2.67 -57.85
CA GLU A 55 -8.69 -1.86 -56.88
C GLU A 55 -8.99 -0.35 -56.97
N ASP A 56 -9.01 0.33 -55.82
CA ASP A 56 -8.74 1.77 -55.67
C ASP A 56 -8.18 2.03 -54.25
N PRO A 57 -6.91 2.47 -54.07
CA PRO A 57 -6.27 2.50 -52.76
C PRO A 57 -6.13 3.93 -52.22
N LEU A 58 -7.21 4.68 -52.06
CA LEU A 58 -7.16 5.97 -51.37
C LEU A 58 -8.47 6.24 -50.64
N VAL A 59 -8.36 6.66 -49.38
CA VAL A 59 -9.41 7.13 -48.45
C VAL A 59 -9.84 6.10 -47.38
N SER A 60 -9.31 6.30 -46.17
CA SER A 60 -9.93 6.07 -44.85
C SER A 60 -8.97 5.44 -43.82
N ASP A 61 -7.81 6.07 -43.59
CA ASP A 61 -6.94 5.73 -42.44
C ASP A 61 -7.51 6.23 -41.10
N ASP A 62 -8.59 7.02 -41.13
CA ASP A 62 -9.14 7.69 -39.94
C ASP A 62 -10.21 6.86 -39.19
N LYS A 63 -10.48 5.63 -39.64
CA LYS A 63 -11.54 4.77 -39.05
C LYS A 63 -11.03 3.56 -38.27
N GLU A 64 -9.73 3.29 -38.31
CA GLU A 64 -9.12 2.17 -37.55
C GLU A 64 -8.63 2.56 -36.14
N GLU A 65 -8.59 3.86 -35.82
CA GLU A 65 -8.16 4.34 -34.49
C GLU A 65 -9.27 4.37 -33.43
N LEU A 66 -10.54 4.18 -33.80
CA LEU A 66 -11.68 4.23 -32.86
C LEU A 66 -12.31 2.87 -32.54
N LEU A 67 -11.85 1.79 -33.16
CA LEU A 67 -12.37 0.42 -32.90
C LEU A 67 -11.30 -0.57 -32.43
N SER A 68 -10.04 -0.14 -32.27
CA SER A 68 -9.00 -0.93 -31.62
C SER A 68 -8.97 -0.70 -30.10
N GLY A 69 -10.12 -0.92 -29.45
CA GLY A 69 -10.25 -1.04 -27.99
C GLY A 69 -9.54 -2.28 -27.39
N GLN A 70 -8.63 -2.90 -28.15
CA GLN A 70 -7.67 -3.85 -27.62
C GLN A 70 -6.50 -3.03 -27.09
N LYS A 71 -6.57 -2.61 -25.81
CA LYS A 71 -5.44 -2.02 -25.08
C LYS A 71 -4.19 -2.83 -25.43
N LYS A 72 -3.32 -2.24 -26.25
CA LYS A 72 -2.02 -2.81 -26.60
C LYS A 72 -1.37 -3.17 -25.28
N SER A 73 -1.07 -4.45 -25.05
CA SER A 73 -0.52 -4.89 -23.77
C SER A 73 0.82 -4.17 -23.58
N VAL A 74 0.81 -3.10 -22.79
CA VAL A 74 2.01 -2.31 -22.51
C VAL A 74 3.03 -3.23 -21.84
N PRO A 75 4.28 -3.29 -22.34
CA PRO A 75 5.27 -4.16 -21.74
C PRO A 75 5.50 -3.80 -20.26
N PHE A 76 5.72 -4.80 -19.40
CA PHE A 76 5.81 -4.56 -17.94
C PHE A 76 6.97 -3.66 -17.50
N TRP A 77 7.94 -3.37 -18.38
CA TRP A 77 9.08 -2.50 -18.13
C TRP A 77 8.83 -1.04 -18.52
N THR A 78 7.69 -0.71 -19.14
CA THR A 78 7.37 0.69 -19.47
C THR A 78 6.80 1.41 -18.26
N PHE A 79 7.05 2.72 -18.18
CA PHE A 79 6.47 3.57 -17.14
C PHE A 79 4.93 3.56 -17.19
N GLU A 80 4.37 3.54 -18.40
CA GLU A 80 2.92 3.49 -18.65
C GLU A 80 2.25 2.24 -18.02
N TYR A 81 2.96 1.11 -17.99
CA TYR A 81 2.48 -0.09 -17.29
C TYR A 81 2.34 0.14 -15.78
N TYR A 82 3.19 0.95 -15.16
CA TYR A 82 3.10 1.22 -13.72
C TYR A 82 2.15 2.36 -13.39
N GLN A 83 1.94 3.31 -14.30
CA GLN A 83 1.06 4.47 -14.09
C GLN A 83 -0.35 4.04 -13.65
N GLN A 84 -0.88 2.96 -14.22
CA GLN A 84 -2.20 2.42 -13.84
C GLN A 84 -2.32 2.01 -12.36
N TYR A 85 -1.21 1.68 -11.68
CA TYR A 85 -1.20 1.33 -10.25
C TYR A 85 -1.10 2.54 -9.33
N PHE A 86 -0.84 3.74 -9.87
CA PHE A 86 -0.78 5.00 -9.13
C PHE A 86 -1.97 5.90 -9.44
N ASP A 87 -2.70 5.62 -10.53
CA ASP A 87 -3.93 6.31 -10.90
C ASP A 87 -5.11 5.81 -10.05
N ILE A 88 -5.17 6.26 -8.79
CA ILE A 88 -6.21 5.88 -7.85
C ILE A 88 -6.78 7.07 -7.10
N GLU A 89 -8.10 7.05 -6.92
CA GLU A 89 -8.78 8.04 -6.11
C GLU A 89 -8.56 7.84 -4.60
N THR A 90 -8.53 8.95 -3.87
CA THR A 90 -8.32 9.00 -2.41
C THR A 90 -9.31 8.12 -1.63
N HIS A 91 -10.55 8.02 -2.10
CA HIS A 91 -11.60 7.26 -1.40
C HIS A 91 -11.27 5.75 -1.36
N HIS A 92 -10.72 5.19 -2.45
CA HIS A 92 -10.30 3.79 -2.50
C HIS A 92 -9.19 3.49 -1.49
N VAL A 93 -8.20 4.38 -1.37
CA VAL A 93 -7.10 4.22 -0.40
C VAL A 93 -7.64 4.22 1.03
N LYS A 94 -8.56 5.14 1.34
CA LYS A 94 -9.20 5.21 2.66
C LYS A 94 -9.99 3.94 2.99
N GLU A 95 -10.79 3.44 2.04
CA GLU A 95 -11.56 2.21 2.23
C GLU A 95 -10.64 1.00 2.45
N ARG A 96 -9.54 0.91 1.72
CA ARG A 96 -8.53 -0.15 1.87
C ARG A 96 -7.83 -0.09 3.23
N ILE A 97 -7.49 1.10 3.72
CA ILE A 97 -6.94 1.28 5.07
C ILE A 97 -7.96 0.89 6.14
N ILE A 98 -9.21 1.33 6.02
CA ILE A 98 -10.26 0.96 7.00
C ILE A 98 -10.52 -0.55 6.96
N GLY A 99 -10.52 -1.14 5.77
CA GLY A 99 -10.68 -2.57 5.56
C GLY A 99 -9.50 -3.38 6.10
N SER A 100 -8.28 -2.86 6.06
CA SER A 100 -7.11 -3.52 6.68
C SER A 100 -7.12 -3.40 8.20
N VAL A 101 -7.66 -2.32 8.75
CA VAL A 101 -7.77 -2.15 10.21
C VAL A 101 -8.91 -2.98 10.81
N ARG A 102 -9.98 -3.24 10.04
CA ARG A 102 -11.13 -4.04 10.48
C ARG A 102 -11.26 -5.32 9.64
N PRO A 103 -10.61 -6.43 10.04
CA PRO A 103 -10.74 -7.71 9.36
C PRO A 103 -12.16 -8.26 9.56
N TRP A 104 -13.03 -8.06 8.57
CA TRP A 104 -14.36 -8.66 8.59
C TRP A 104 -14.26 -10.13 8.15
N PRO A 105 -14.63 -11.10 9.00
CA PRO A 105 -14.36 -12.52 8.78
C PRO A 105 -15.07 -13.17 7.58
N MET A 106 -15.98 -12.46 6.92
CA MET A 106 -16.79 -12.98 5.80
C MET A 106 -16.38 -12.43 4.42
N LYS A 107 -15.36 -11.58 4.34
CA LYS A 107 -15.01 -10.82 3.13
C LYS A 107 -13.51 -10.86 2.85
N ASN A 108 -13.10 -11.58 1.79
CA ASN A 108 -11.69 -11.61 1.37
C ASN A 108 -11.24 -10.22 0.89
N PHE A 109 -10.15 -9.70 1.45
CA PHE A 109 -9.67 -8.35 1.13
C PHE A 109 -9.41 -8.15 -0.37
N ILE A 110 -8.77 -9.12 -1.03
CA ILE A 110 -8.52 -9.09 -2.48
C ILE A 110 -9.84 -9.05 -3.27
N HIS A 111 -10.79 -9.93 -2.91
CA HIS A 111 -12.05 -10.02 -3.66
C HIS A 111 -12.96 -8.80 -3.47
N VAL A 112 -12.90 -8.16 -2.30
CA VAL A 112 -13.78 -7.04 -1.96
C VAL A 112 -13.20 -5.69 -2.36
N TYR A 113 -11.89 -5.49 -2.21
CA TYR A 113 -11.28 -4.17 -2.39
C TYR A 113 -10.33 -4.07 -3.57
N LEU A 114 -9.89 -5.21 -4.14
CA LEU A 114 -8.72 -5.23 -5.04
C LEU A 114 -8.99 -5.78 -6.43
N ARG A 115 -9.99 -6.66 -6.58
CA ARG A 115 -10.24 -7.48 -7.79
C ARG A 115 -10.47 -6.71 -9.10
N ARG A 116 -10.61 -5.38 -9.05
CA ARG A 116 -10.76 -4.54 -10.24
C ARG A 116 -9.56 -3.66 -10.55
N ASN A 117 -8.82 -3.18 -9.54
CA ASN A 117 -7.69 -2.25 -9.68
C ASN A 117 -6.73 -2.37 -8.47
N PRO A 118 -5.75 -3.29 -8.44
CA PRO A 118 -4.69 -3.23 -7.42
C PRO A 118 -3.90 -1.92 -7.54
N ASP A 119 -3.37 -1.40 -6.44
CA ASP A 119 -2.59 -0.16 -6.44
C ASP A 119 -1.24 -0.32 -5.73
N LEU A 120 -0.29 0.53 -6.10
CA LEU A 120 1.00 0.70 -5.43
C LEU A 120 1.09 2.02 -4.66
N TYR A 121 0.21 2.99 -4.95
CA TYR A 121 0.18 4.29 -4.28
C TYR A 121 0.01 4.13 -2.76
N GLY A 122 -1.04 3.44 -2.31
CA GLY A 122 -1.29 3.22 -0.89
C GLY A 122 -0.14 2.52 -0.17
N PRO A 123 0.27 1.30 -0.62
CA PRO A 123 1.41 0.57 -0.07
C PRO A 123 2.70 1.39 0.03
N PHE A 124 3.04 2.14 -1.03
CA PHE A 124 4.23 2.99 -1.05
C PHE A 124 4.20 4.06 0.04
N TRP A 125 3.10 4.79 0.15
CA TRP A 125 2.96 5.86 1.14
C TRP A 125 2.85 5.31 2.56
N ILE A 126 2.12 4.21 2.77
CA ILE A 126 2.03 3.55 4.08
C ILE A 126 3.40 3.11 4.57
N CYS A 127 4.20 2.46 3.71
CA CYS A 127 5.56 2.05 4.05
C CYS A 127 6.43 3.27 4.38
N THR A 128 6.38 4.31 3.56
CA THR A 128 7.15 5.54 3.76
C THR A 128 6.78 6.23 5.09
N THR A 129 5.50 6.40 5.38
CA THR A 129 5.01 6.96 6.64
C THR A 129 5.44 6.11 7.82
N LEU A 130 5.35 4.78 7.72
CA LEU A 130 5.75 3.87 8.78
C LEU A 130 7.26 3.97 9.08
N VAL A 131 8.10 4.08 8.06
CA VAL A 131 9.56 4.26 8.20
C VAL A 131 9.87 5.52 9.01
N PHE A 132 9.29 6.65 8.61
CA PHE A 132 9.49 7.91 9.34
C PHE A 132 8.88 7.85 10.74
N ALA A 133 7.70 7.25 10.91
CA ALA A 133 7.06 7.10 12.21
C ALA A 133 7.92 6.26 13.17
N ILE A 134 8.50 5.14 12.72
CA ILE A 134 9.42 4.31 13.52
C ILE A 134 10.65 5.11 13.92
N ALA A 135 11.30 5.76 12.94
CA ALA A 135 12.56 6.47 13.19
C ALA A 135 12.36 7.67 14.14
N ILE A 136 11.33 8.48 13.91
CA ILE A 136 11.00 9.64 14.75
C ILE A 136 10.57 9.18 16.13
N SER A 137 9.62 8.24 16.22
CA SER A 137 9.11 7.75 17.50
C SER A 137 10.19 7.07 18.34
N GLY A 138 11.09 6.30 17.72
CA GLY A 138 12.22 5.66 18.39
C GLY A 138 13.23 6.69 18.93
N ASN A 139 13.54 7.75 18.18
CA ASN A 139 14.41 8.83 18.65
C ASN A 139 13.75 9.63 19.80
N ILE A 140 12.46 9.96 19.69
CA ILE A 140 11.71 10.64 20.77
C ILE A 140 11.65 9.76 22.01
N SER A 141 11.36 8.47 21.86
CA SER A 141 11.32 7.55 23.00
C SER A 141 12.67 7.45 23.71
N ASN A 142 13.77 7.39 22.95
CA ASN A 142 15.11 7.43 23.51
C ASN A 142 15.37 8.73 24.28
N PHE A 143 14.97 9.88 23.72
CA PHE A 143 15.07 11.18 24.37
C PHE A 143 14.28 11.21 25.69
N LEU A 144 13.02 10.75 25.71
CA LEU A 144 12.18 10.72 26.91
C LEU A 144 12.74 9.85 28.02
N VAL A 145 13.37 8.71 27.69
CA VAL A 145 14.00 7.81 28.67
C VAL A 145 15.24 8.43 29.32
N HIS A 146 15.92 9.34 28.63
CA HIS A 146 17.15 10.00 29.12
C HIS A 146 16.91 11.42 29.63
N LEU A 147 15.66 11.90 29.60
CA LEU A 147 15.29 13.22 30.11
C LEU A 147 15.71 13.35 31.58
N GLY A 148 16.46 14.40 31.91
CA GLY A 148 16.92 14.67 33.27
C GLY A 148 18.22 13.97 33.71
N LYS A 149 18.91 13.23 32.82
CA LYS A 149 20.24 12.65 33.13
C LYS A 149 21.36 13.68 32.86
N PRO A 150 22.15 14.08 33.87
CA PRO A 150 23.12 15.18 33.74
C PRO A 150 24.29 14.90 32.78
N ASN A 151 24.56 13.62 32.48
CA ASN A 151 25.68 13.21 31.61
C ASN A 151 25.24 12.75 30.20
N TYR A 152 23.97 12.92 29.82
CA TYR A 152 23.48 12.45 28.51
C TYR A 152 23.42 13.58 27.49
N LYS A 153 24.34 13.57 26.51
CA LYS A 153 24.28 14.43 25.33
C LYS A 153 23.45 13.74 24.25
N TYR A 154 22.25 14.26 24.00
CA TYR A 154 21.39 13.75 22.94
C TYR A 154 22.04 13.97 21.56
N THR A 155 22.17 12.88 20.79
CA THR A 155 22.58 12.91 19.40
C THR A 155 21.55 12.16 18.55
N PRO A 156 20.85 12.82 17.61
CA PRO A 156 19.92 12.14 16.72
C PRO A 156 20.60 11.03 15.90
N GLU A 157 20.02 9.83 15.92
CA GLU A 157 20.56 8.70 15.15
C GLU A 157 19.88 8.60 13.78
N PHE A 158 20.39 9.33 12.80
CA PHE A 158 19.84 9.33 11.43
C PHE A 158 19.87 7.95 10.76
N ARG A 159 20.84 7.10 11.13
CA ARG A 159 20.96 5.72 10.65
C ARG A 159 19.70 4.88 10.90
N LYS A 160 18.90 5.22 11.92
CA LYS A 160 17.63 4.54 12.21
C LYS A 160 16.64 4.65 11.04
N VAL A 161 16.65 5.76 10.30
CA VAL A 161 15.78 5.94 9.12
C VAL A 161 16.13 4.91 8.04
N THR A 162 17.42 4.77 7.71
CA THR A 162 17.88 3.82 6.69
C THR A 162 17.56 2.38 7.10
N ILE A 163 17.80 2.00 8.35
CA ILE A 163 17.52 0.64 8.83
C ILE A 163 16.03 0.36 8.85
N ALA A 164 15.19 1.32 9.27
CA ALA A 164 13.74 1.20 9.20
C ALA A 164 13.29 1.06 7.73
N ALA A 165 13.82 1.89 6.83
CA ALA A 165 13.52 1.81 5.41
C ALA A 165 13.84 0.43 4.85
N THR A 166 15.06 -0.07 5.08
CA THR A 166 15.47 -1.40 4.64
C THR A 166 14.55 -2.49 5.22
N ALA A 167 14.23 -2.46 6.50
CA ALA A 167 13.37 -3.46 7.14
C ALA A 167 11.93 -3.45 6.59
N ILE A 168 11.30 -2.28 6.51
CA ILE A 168 9.90 -2.15 6.06
C ILE A 168 9.77 -2.47 4.57
N PHE A 169 10.61 -1.90 3.71
CA PHE A 169 10.53 -2.14 2.27
C PHE A 169 10.94 -3.57 1.90
N SER A 170 11.94 -4.16 2.58
CA SER A 170 12.27 -5.57 2.33
C SER A 170 11.12 -6.49 2.71
N TYR A 171 10.44 -6.25 3.84
CA TYR A 171 9.24 -7.00 4.20
C TYR A 171 8.13 -6.81 3.16
N ALA A 172 7.84 -5.56 2.76
CA ALA A 172 6.74 -5.23 1.85
C ALA A 172 6.94 -5.73 0.41
N TRP A 173 8.17 -6.05 -0.01
CA TRP A 173 8.45 -6.52 -1.37
C TRP A 173 8.91 -7.98 -1.42
N LEU A 174 9.89 -8.37 -0.58
CA LEU A 174 10.48 -9.71 -0.65
C LEU A 174 9.53 -10.79 -0.12
N VAL A 175 8.74 -10.49 0.91
CA VAL A 175 7.77 -11.48 1.45
C VAL A 175 6.64 -11.75 0.46
N PRO A 176 5.98 -10.73 -0.13
CA PRO A 176 5.04 -10.92 -1.23
C PRO A 176 5.65 -11.66 -2.43
N LEU A 177 6.89 -11.36 -2.80
CA LEU A 177 7.56 -12.00 -3.92
C LEU A 177 7.77 -13.50 -3.65
N ALA A 178 8.27 -13.84 -2.47
CA ALA A 178 8.46 -15.22 -2.05
C ALA A 178 7.12 -15.98 -1.98
N LEU A 179 6.09 -15.37 -1.38
CA LEU A 179 4.75 -15.95 -1.31
C LEU A 179 4.16 -16.15 -2.71
N TRP A 180 4.26 -15.17 -3.59
CA TRP A 180 3.80 -15.26 -4.97
C TRP A 180 4.51 -16.39 -5.73
N GLY A 181 5.83 -16.50 -5.61
CA GLY A 181 6.61 -17.59 -6.22
C GLY A 181 6.18 -18.97 -5.73
N VAL A 182 5.93 -19.10 -4.42
CA VAL A 182 5.39 -20.34 -3.83
C VAL A 182 3.99 -20.64 -4.36
N LEU A 183 3.10 -19.65 -4.41
CA LEU A 183 1.73 -19.82 -4.91
C LEU A 183 1.72 -20.19 -6.40
N LEU A 184 2.55 -19.55 -7.23
CA LEU A 184 2.70 -19.90 -8.65
C LEU A 184 3.19 -21.32 -8.86
N TRP A 185 4.25 -21.71 -8.14
CA TRP A 185 4.79 -23.07 -8.23
C TRP A 185 3.73 -24.12 -7.88
N ARG A 186 2.86 -23.80 -6.92
CA ARG A 186 1.79 -24.68 -6.47
C ARG A 186 0.60 -24.71 -7.41
N ASN A 187 0.20 -23.55 -7.96
CA ASN A 187 -0.90 -23.47 -8.92
C ASN A 187 -0.63 -24.29 -10.19
N ASN A 188 0.64 -24.37 -10.61
CA ASN A 188 1.03 -25.22 -11.74
C ASN A 188 0.96 -26.73 -11.43
N LYS A 189 0.91 -27.13 -10.14
CA LYS A 189 0.85 -28.54 -9.70
C LYS A 189 -0.53 -28.96 -9.23
N VAL A 190 -1.26 -28.06 -8.60
CA VAL A 190 -2.58 -28.24 -8.01
C VAL A 190 -3.44 -27.20 -8.70
N MET A 191 -4.36 -27.61 -9.58
CA MET A 191 -5.25 -26.71 -10.34
C MET A 191 -6.07 -25.83 -9.39
N ASN A 192 -5.48 -24.74 -8.91
CA ASN A 192 -6.07 -23.85 -7.93
C ASN A 192 -6.91 -22.81 -8.67
N LEU A 193 -8.17 -22.65 -8.26
CA LEU A 193 -9.13 -21.74 -8.89
C LEU A 193 -8.80 -20.25 -8.68
N VAL A 194 -7.87 -19.92 -7.78
CA VAL A 194 -7.57 -18.53 -7.37
C VAL A 194 -6.14 -18.17 -7.76
N SER A 195 -6.00 -17.47 -8.89
CA SER A 195 -4.73 -16.86 -9.30
C SER A 195 -4.66 -15.43 -8.77
N TYR A 196 -3.70 -15.15 -7.88
CA TYR A 196 -3.38 -13.80 -7.45
C TYR A 196 -2.22 -13.22 -8.25
N SER A 197 -2.37 -11.97 -8.68
CA SER A 197 -1.27 -11.19 -9.25
C SER A 197 -0.28 -10.81 -8.16
N PHE A 198 1.01 -10.72 -8.52
CA PHE A 198 2.05 -10.25 -7.61
C PHE A 198 1.69 -8.88 -7.00
N MET A 199 1.16 -7.97 -7.81
CA MET A 199 0.75 -6.63 -7.35
C MET A 199 -0.38 -6.68 -6.32
N GLU A 200 -1.31 -7.64 -6.44
CA GLU A 200 -2.38 -7.82 -5.45
C GLU A 200 -1.80 -8.23 -4.09
N ILE A 201 -0.81 -9.12 -4.08
CA ILE A 201 -0.14 -9.59 -2.87
C ILE A 201 0.66 -8.46 -2.23
N VAL A 202 1.46 -7.71 -3.00
CA VAL A 202 2.20 -6.53 -2.51
C VAL A 202 1.26 -5.51 -1.89
N CYS A 203 0.14 -5.25 -2.56
CA CYS A 203 -0.86 -4.31 -2.10
C CYS A 203 -1.46 -4.72 -0.75
N VAL A 204 -1.89 -5.98 -0.61
CA VAL A 204 -2.40 -6.53 0.66
C VAL A 204 -1.37 -6.37 1.78
N TYR A 205 -0.11 -6.74 1.53
CA TYR A 205 0.96 -6.61 2.53
C TYR A 205 1.19 -5.16 2.91
N GLY A 206 1.26 -4.25 1.95
CA GLY A 206 1.41 -2.82 2.21
C GLY A 206 0.27 -2.24 3.06
N TYR A 207 -0.98 -2.54 2.74
CA TYR A 207 -2.13 -2.06 3.53
C TYR A 207 -2.20 -2.68 4.93
N SER A 208 -1.74 -3.93 5.10
CA SER A 208 -1.66 -4.57 6.41
C SER A 208 -0.68 -3.86 7.36
N LEU A 209 0.28 -3.09 6.81
CA LEU A 209 1.26 -2.34 7.59
C LEU A 209 0.70 -1.03 8.18
N ALA A 210 -0.44 -0.53 7.67
CA ALA A 210 -1.05 0.71 8.16
C ALA A 210 -1.38 0.64 9.65
N ILE A 211 -1.72 -0.55 10.17
CA ILE A 211 -2.02 -0.79 11.58
C ILE A 211 -0.82 -0.49 12.49
N TYR A 212 0.42 -0.67 11.98
CA TYR A 212 1.61 -0.40 12.77
C TYR A 212 1.89 1.10 12.94
N ILE A 213 1.39 1.98 12.07
CA ILE A 213 1.60 3.42 12.16
C ILE A 213 1.11 3.99 13.51
N PRO A 214 -0.18 3.82 13.91
CA PRO A 214 -0.62 4.27 15.22
C PRO A 214 0.05 3.51 16.37
N ALA A 215 0.42 2.24 16.17
CA ALA A 215 1.11 1.44 17.20
C ALA A 215 2.51 2.00 17.54
N VAL A 216 3.33 2.34 16.53
CA VAL A 216 4.69 2.85 16.77
C VAL A 216 4.69 4.25 17.39
N VAL A 217 3.67 5.07 17.08
CA VAL A 217 3.47 6.37 17.76
C VAL A 217 3.13 6.14 19.23
N LEU A 218 2.30 5.14 19.54
CA LEU A 218 2.00 4.79 20.93
C LEU A 218 3.23 4.28 21.71
N TRP A 219 4.20 3.66 21.03
CA TRP A 219 5.45 3.18 21.62
C TRP A 219 6.43 4.28 22.07
N ILE A 220 6.15 5.55 21.72
CA ILE A 220 6.89 6.71 22.23
C ILE A 220 6.93 6.68 23.76
N LEU A 221 5.79 6.36 24.37
CA LEU A 221 5.66 6.26 25.83
C LEU A 221 6.54 5.11 26.38
N PRO A 222 7.32 5.35 27.45
CA PRO A 222 8.25 4.37 28.01
C PRO A 222 7.56 3.31 28.91
N TYR A 223 6.31 2.94 28.62
CA TYR A 223 5.56 1.92 29.35
C TYR A 223 5.67 0.57 28.64
N GLU A 224 6.39 -0.39 29.22
CA GLU A 224 6.64 -1.70 28.57
C GLU A 224 5.35 -2.52 28.38
N TRP A 225 4.43 -2.51 29.34
CA TRP A 225 3.14 -3.22 29.20
C TRP A 225 2.33 -2.68 28.01
N LEU A 226 2.30 -1.36 27.83
CA LEU A 226 1.57 -0.71 26.74
C LEU A 226 2.14 -1.09 25.37
N ARG A 227 3.48 -1.15 25.27
CA ARG A 227 4.19 -1.59 24.06
C ARG A 227 3.84 -3.03 23.70
N TRP A 228 3.91 -3.95 24.66
CA TRP A 228 3.56 -5.35 24.41
C TRP A 228 2.07 -5.53 24.07
N CYS A 229 1.16 -4.85 24.77
CA CYS A 229 -0.27 -4.89 24.43
C CYS A 229 -0.53 -4.42 23.00
N SER A 230 0.06 -3.29 22.60
CA SER A 230 -0.10 -2.76 21.25
C SER A 230 0.58 -3.61 20.17
N ILE A 231 1.71 -4.27 20.46
CA ILE A 231 2.31 -5.29 19.58
C ILE A 231 1.32 -6.42 19.33
N VAL A 232 0.74 -6.99 20.39
CA VAL A 232 -0.20 -8.11 20.26
C VAL A 232 -1.42 -7.69 19.44
N ILE A 233 -2.00 -6.51 19.71
CA ILE A 233 -3.14 -6.00 18.96
C ILE A 233 -2.79 -5.79 17.48
N ALA A 234 -1.66 -5.13 17.20
CA ALA A 234 -1.22 -4.87 15.83
C ALA A 234 -0.94 -6.17 15.07
N LEU A 235 -0.29 -7.15 15.72
CA LEU A 235 -0.03 -8.47 15.14
C LEU A 235 -1.30 -9.25 14.84
N CYS A 236 -2.27 -9.24 15.76
CA CYS A 236 -3.55 -9.91 15.54
C CYS A 236 -4.31 -9.27 14.38
N LEU A 237 -4.42 -7.94 14.35
CA LEU A 237 -5.11 -7.24 13.26
C LEU A 237 -4.42 -7.45 11.92
N SER A 238 -3.12 -7.19 11.83
CA SER A 238 -2.36 -7.33 10.59
C SER A 238 -2.29 -8.79 10.13
N GLY A 239 -1.99 -9.71 11.05
CA GLY A 239 -1.93 -11.14 10.77
C GLY A 239 -3.28 -11.72 10.33
N SER A 240 -4.39 -11.29 10.94
CA SER A 240 -5.72 -11.75 10.53
C SER A 240 -6.09 -11.31 9.12
N VAL A 241 -5.75 -10.08 8.70
CA VAL A 241 -5.94 -9.63 7.31
C VAL A 241 -5.17 -10.52 6.34
N LEU A 242 -3.89 -10.79 6.62
CA LEU A 242 -3.05 -11.62 5.77
C LEU A 242 -3.59 -13.06 5.71
N VAL A 243 -3.89 -13.68 6.86
CA VAL A 243 -4.39 -15.05 6.93
C VAL A 243 -5.73 -15.18 6.24
N MET A 244 -6.70 -14.31 6.50
CA MET A 244 -8.01 -14.35 5.84
C MET A 244 -7.90 -14.13 4.33
N THR A 245 -6.95 -13.31 3.90
CA THR A 245 -6.74 -13.04 2.47
C THR A 245 -6.16 -14.23 1.72
N PHE A 246 -5.17 -14.92 2.31
CA PHE A 246 -4.49 -16.04 1.64
C PHE A 246 -5.10 -17.40 1.95
N TRP A 247 -5.96 -17.51 2.96
CA TRP A 247 -6.67 -18.74 3.31
C TRP A 247 -7.37 -19.40 2.11
N PRO A 248 -8.18 -18.68 1.30
CA PRO A 248 -8.84 -19.25 0.12
C PRO A 248 -7.89 -19.82 -0.93
N ALA A 249 -6.68 -19.29 -1.07
CA ALA A 249 -5.71 -19.75 -2.06
C ALA A 249 -4.87 -20.96 -1.59
N VAL A 250 -4.96 -21.32 -0.31
CA VAL A 250 -4.26 -22.50 0.23
C VAL A 250 -5.22 -23.56 0.76
N ARG A 251 -6.52 -23.26 0.93
CA ARG A 251 -7.47 -24.13 1.65
C ARG A 251 -7.63 -25.53 1.05
N ASP A 252 -7.44 -25.67 -0.26
CA ASP A 252 -7.64 -26.93 -0.98
C ASP A 252 -6.38 -27.82 -1.00
N ASP A 253 -5.32 -27.37 -0.33
CA ASP A 253 -4.07 -28.09 -0.29
C ASP A 253 -3.93 -29.06 0.90
N HIS A 254 -2.86 -29.86 0.87
CA HIS A 254 -2.54 -30.74 1.99
C HIS A 254 -2.33 -29.94 3.29
N PRO A 255 -2.90 -30.38 4.45
CA PRO A 255 -2.93 -29.61 5.69
C PRO A 255 -1.55 -29.17 6.19
N LYS A 256 -0.51 -30.00 6.00
CA LYS A 256 0.88 -29.65 6.32
C LYS A 256 1.37 -28.39 5.58
N VAL A 257 0.98 -28.22 4.32
CA VAL A 257 1.41 -27.09 3.50
C VAL A 257 0.63 -25.83 3.88
N ILE A 258 -0.67 -25.97 4.15
CA ILE A 258 -1.51 -24.88 4.68
C ILE A 258 -0.88 -24.31 5.95
N ILE A 259 -0.58 -25.19 6.91
CA ILE A 259 0.02 -24.81 8.19
C ILE A 259 1.39 -24.16 7.95
N ALA A 260 2.22 -24.72 7.07
CA ALA A 260 3.54 -24.17 6.77
C ALA A 260 3.47 -22.74 6.21
N ILE A 261 2.61 -22.49 5.22
CA ILE A 261 2.48 -21.16 4.59
C ILE A 261 1.89 -20.16 5.58
N LEU A 262 0.78 -20.49 6.24
CA LEU A 262 0.12 -19.56 7.16
C LEU A 262 0.98 -19.27 8.38
N SER A 263 1.67 -20.27 8.93
CA SER A 263 2.61 -20.06 10.03
C SER A 263 3.79 -19.20 9.60
N ALA A 264 4.34 -19.38 8.40
CA ALA A 264 5.41 -18.53 7.88
C ALA A 264 4.96 -17.06 7.73
N VAL A 265 3.75 -16.81 7.23
CA VAL A 265 3.16 -15.46 7.12
C VAL A 265 3.03 -14.81 8.50
N VAL A 266 2.45 -15.52 9.48
CA VAL A 266 2.29 -15.01 10.85
C VAL A 266 3.65 -14.79 11.53
N LEU A 267 4.59 -15.70 11.35
CA LEU A 267 5.94 -15.61 11.92
C LEU A 267 6.70 -14.41 11.36
N LEU A 268 6.68 -14.18 10.05
CA LEU A 268 7.33 -13.03 9.44
C LEU A 268 6.72 -11.70 9.92
N ASN A 269 5.39 -11.65 10.07
CA ASN A 269 4.71 -10.49 10.64
C ASN A 269 5.13 -10.26 12.11
N ALA A 270 5.22 -11.33 12.91
CA ALA A 270 5.71 -11.28 14.29
C ALA A 270 7.16 -10.80 14.38
N LEU A 271 8.03 -11.32 13.52
CA LEU A 271 9.43 -10.92 13.44
C LEU A 271 9.57 -9.43 13.10
N LEU A 272 8.73 -8.91 12.20
CA LEU A 272 8.71 -7.48 11.88
C LEU A 272 8.35 -6.65 13.12
N ALA A 273 7.23 -6.97 13.79
CA ALA A 273 6.75 -6.20 14.94
C ALA A 273 7.72 -6.25 16.13
N VAL A 274 8.17 -7.45 16.49
CA VAL A 274 9.11 -7.67 17.59
C VAL A 274 10.48 -7.10 17.27
N GLY A 275 10.96 -7.27 16.03
CA GLY A 275 12.22 -6.70 15.56
C GLY A 275 12.22 -5.17 15.62
N CYS A 276 11.13 -4.53 15.19
CA CYS A 276 10.96 -3.08 15.31
C CYS A 276 11.00 -2.62 16.78
N LYS A 277 10.27 -3.28 17.68
CA LYS A 277 10.32 -2.92 19.12
C LYS A 277 11.71 -3.16 19.73
N ALA A 278 12.35 -4.27 19.40
CA ALA A 278 13.67 -4.63 19.94
C ALA A 278 14.74 -3.63 19.49
N TYR A 279 14.77 -3.27 18.20
CA TYR A 279 15.82 -2.42 17.67
C TYR A 279 15.61 -0.93 17.96
N PHE A 280 14.38 -0.42 17.78
CA PHE A 280 14.12 1.02 17.84
C PHE A 280 13.68 1.53 19.21
N PHE A 281 13.12 0.66 20.06
CA PHE A 281 12.45 1.07 21.31
C PHE A 281 12.98 0.36 22.57
N SER A 282 13.81 -0.68 22.43
CA SER A 282 14.44 -1.33 23.58
C SER A 282 15.80 -0.70 23.90
N LYS A 283 16.13 -0.69 25.20
CA LYS A 283 17.35 -0.08 25.71
C LYS A 283 18.53 -1.01 25.41
N PRO A 284 19.70 -0.50 24.97
CA PRO A 284 20.95 -1.13 25.35
C PRO A 284 21.04 -0.99 26.86
N GLU A 285 20.87 -2.09 27.59
CA GLU A 285 21.22 -2.13 29.00
C GLU A 285 22.71 -1.73 29.09
N PRO A 286 23.10 -0.78 29.95
CA PRO A 286 24.51 -0.52 30.16
C PRO A 286 25.09 -1.83 30.68
N ILE A 287 25.97 -2.44 29.88
CA ILE A 287 26.86 -3.51 30.33
C ILE A 287 27.43 -2.97 31.63
N LEU A 288 27.06 -3.60 32.75
CA LEU A 288 27.68 -3.34 34.04
C LEU A 288 29.18 -3.48 33.77
N GLN A 289 29.89 -2.35 33.73
CA GLN A 289 31.32 -2.38 33.85
C GLN A 289 31.55 -3.01 35.21
N VAL A 290 32.01 -4.27 35.17
CA VAL A 290 32.60 -4.92 36.33
C VAL A 290 33.67 -3.94 36.80
N GLU A 291 33.34 -3.26 37.89
CA GLU A 291 34.23 -2.39 38.62
C GLU A 291 35.43 -3.26 38.99
N ASN A 292 36.53 -3.09 38.26
CA ASN A 292 37.81 -3.62 38.67
C ASN A 292 38.16 -2.90 39.98
N THR A 293 37.77 -3.50 41.10
CA THR A 293 38.24 -3.11 42.42
C THR A 293 39.77 -3.10 42.37
N PRO A 294 40.45 -1.96 42.60
CA PRO A 294 41.88 -2.00 42.79
C PRO A 294 42.13 -2.79 44.06
N ALA A 295 42.76 -3.96 43.91
CA ALA A 295 43.22 -4.75 45.03
C ALA A 295 43.98 -3.83 45.98
N ALA A 296 43.47 -3.70 47.20
CA ALA A 296 44.14 -3.04 48.29
C ALA A 296 45.51 -3.71 48.49
N VAL A 297 46.56 -3.10 47.94
CA VAL A 297 47.93 -3.42 48.31
C VAL A 297 48.10 -2.92 49.74
N MET A 298 47.92 -3.85 50.66
CA MET A 298 48.16 -3.70 52.09
C MET A 298 49.68 -3.51 52.28
N ILE A 299 50.15 -2.25 52.25
CA ILE A 299 51.52 -1.92 52.66
C ILE A 299 51.55 -1.91 54.19
N LYS A 300 52.14 -2.95 54.76
CA LYS A 300 52.45 -3.10 56.18
C LYS A 300 53.52 -2.06 56.59
N PRO A 301 53.28 -1.16 57.56
CA PRO A 301 54.36 -0.47 58.23
C PRO A 301 54.81 -1.37 59.39
N THR A 302 56.05 -1.86 59.35
CA THR A 302 56.67 -2.40 60.57
C THR A 302 57.72 -1.40 61.01
N SER A 303 57.37 -0.67 62.07
CA SER A 303 58.22 0.24 62.81
C SER A 303 59.32 -0.52 63.56
N SER A 304 60.47 0.13 63.64
CA SER A 304 61.64 -0.16 64.46
C SER A 304 61.34 -0.54 65.91
N THR A 305 62.06 -1.55 66.41
CA THR A 305 62.72 -1.51 67.73
C THR A 305 63.98 -2.35 67.68
#